data_AF-A0A8T5M2S8-F1
#
_entry.id   AF-A0A8T5M2S8-F1
#
_cell.length_a   1.000
_cell.length_b   1.000
_cell.length_c   1.000
_cell.angle_alpha   90.00
_cell.angle_beta   90.00
_cell.angle_gamma   90.00
#
_symmetry.space_group_name_H-M   'P 1'
#
loop_
_entity.id
_entity.type
_entity.pdbx_description
1 polymer ?
#
loop_
_entity_poly.entity_id
_entity_poly.type
_entity_poly.pdbx_seq_one_letter_code
_entity_poly.pdbx_strand_id
1 'polypeptide(L)' 'MQCKICNGDFKSSPDAIVLCEHKDGAVHSGCCINNCSADKKPCEHCLGLYGKNS' A
#
# COMPACT_ATOMS: atom_id res chain seq x y z
N MET A 1 -1.87 -9.30 8.97
CA MET A 1 -1.90 -8.80 7.57
C MET A 1 -1.00 -7.57 7.57
N GLN A 2 0.11 -7.61 6.84
CA GLN A 2 1.23 -6.68 7.01
C GLN A 2 1.65 -6.06 5.67
N CYS A 3 2.19 -4.84 5.73
CA CYS A 3 2.70 -4.09 4.58
C CYS A 3 3.95 -4.75 4.00
N LYS A 4 3.95 -5.07 2.70
CA LYS A 4 5.12 -5.67 2.02
C LYS A 4 6.37 -4.78 1.94
N ILE A 5 6.23 -3.48 2.23
CA ILE A 5 7.33 -2.51 2.16
C ILE A 5 7.98 -2.35 3.54
N CYS A 6 7.20 -2.00 4.56
CA CYS A 6 7.73 -1.72 5.91
C CYS A 6 7.58 -2.90 6.88
N ASN A 7 6.94 -4.00 6.46
CA ASN A 7 6.57 -5.15 7.31
C ASN A 7 5.72 -4.79 8.54
N GLY A 8 5.17 -3.57 8.58
CA GLY A 8 4.29 -3.11 9.66
C GLY A 8 2.87 -3.65 9.53
N ASP A 9 2.20 -3.82 10.67
CA ASP A 9 0.81 -4.26 10.73
C ASP A 9 -0.17 -3.18 10.27
N PHE A 10 -1.10 -3.58 9.41
CA PHE A 10 -2.13 -2.67 8.89
C PHE A 10 -3.13 -2.22 9.96
N LYS A 11 -3.36 -3.04 10.98
CA LYS A 11 -4.33 -2.73 12.06
C LYS A 11 -3.89 -1.56 12.93
N SER A 12 -2.59 -1.27 12.98
CA SER A 12 -2.02 -0.21 13.80
C SER A 12 -1.76 1.08 13.03
N SER A 13 -1.94 1.08 11.71
CA SER A 13 -1.67 2.23 10.87
C SER A 13 -2.98 2.90 10.44
N PRO A 14 -3.10 4.23 10.59
CA PRO A 14 -4.26 4.97 10.07
C PRO A 14 -4.24 5.11 8.53
N ASP A 15 -3.16 4.64 7.90
CA ASP A 15 -2.92 4.77 6.48
C ASP A 15 -3.81 3.84 5.66
N ALA A 16 -4.31 4.32 4.52
CA ALA A 16 -5.14 3.51 3.66
C ALA A 16 -4.30 2.34 3.09
N ILE A 17 -4.90 1.16 2.97
CA ILE A 17 -4.21 -0.02 2.44
C ILE A 17 -4.51 -0.10 0.95
N VAL A 18 -3.50 -0.41 0.13
CA VAL A 18 -3.63 -0.57 -1.32
C VAL A 18 -2.95 -1.87 -1.75
N LEU A 19 -3.44 -2.50 -2.81
CA LEU A 19 -2.75 -3.64 -3.44
C LEU A 19 -1.74 -3.10 -4.45
N CYS A 20 -0.48 -3.51 -4.34
CA CYS A 20 0.57 -3.11 -5.26
C CYS A 20 1.04 -4.34 -6.05
N GLU A 21 0.84 -4.34 -7.37
CA GLU A 21 1.27 -5.45 -8.24
C GLU A 21 2.78 -5.61 -8.26
N HIS A 22 3.53 -4.50 -8.26
CA HIS A 22 5.00 -4.53 -8.27
C HIS A 22 5.60 -5.14 -7.00
N LYS A 23 4.92 -5.01 -5.85
CA LYS A 23 5.34 -5.61 -4.58
C LYS A 23 4.62 -6.93 -4.27
N ASP A 24 3.82 -7.43 -5.22
CA ASP A 24 3.02 -8.64 -5.11
C ASP A 24 2.27 -8.74 -3.77
N GLY A 25 1.49 -7.69 -3.45
CA GLY A 25 0.66 -7.72 -2.24
C GLY A 25 0.23 -6.37 -1.70
N ALA A 26 -0.37 -6.42 -0.51
CA ALA A 26 -0.88 -5.23 0.19
C ALA A 26 0.25 -4.38 0.77
N VAL A 27 0.10 -3.06 0.66
CA VAL A 27 1.03 -2.06 1.20
C VAL A 27 0.23 -0.87 1.75
N HIS A 28 0.82 -0.10 2.67
CA HIS A 28 0.24 1.19 3.04
C HIS A 28 0.32 2.16 1.85
N SER A 29 -0.68 3.01 1.67
CA SER A 29 -0.73 4.00 0.59
C SER A 29 0.49 4.92 0.66
N GLY A 30 0.83 5.42 1.85
CA GLY A 30 2.04 6.17 2.11
C GLY A 30 3.31 5.37 1.85
N CYS A 31 3.35 4.07 2.17
CA CYS A 31 4.51 3.24 1.86
C CYS A 31 4.68 3.05 0.34
N CYS A 32 3.61 2.83 -0.45
CA CYS A 32 3.75 2.74 -1.91
C CYS A 32 4.25 4.07 -2.48
N ILE A 33 3.65 5.18 -2.04
CA ILE A 33 4.00 6.53 -2.47
C ILE A 33 5.48 6.83 -2.26
N ASN A 34 6.02 6.49 -1.09
CA ASN A 34 7.38 6.87 -0.70
C ASN A 34 8.47 5.88 -1.15
N ASN A 35 8.15 4.60 -1.33
CA ASN A 35 9.16 3.55 -1.55
C ASN A 35 8.95 2.76 -2.86
N CYS A 36 7.81 2.92 -3.52
CA CYS A 36 7.52 2.26 -4.79
C CYS A 36 7.42 3.25 -5.94
N SER A 37 6.84 4.43 -5.71
CA SER A 37 6.82 5.52 -6.68
C SER A 37 8.03 6.44 -6.54
N ALA A 38 8.74 6.66 -7.65
CA ALA A 38 9.78 7.69 -7.71
C ALA A 38 9.22 9.12 -7.65
N ASP A 39 7.95 9.31 -8.06
CA ASP A 39 7.30 10.62 -8.17
C ASP A 39 6.54 11.06 -6.90
N LYS A 40 6.67 10.32 -5.80
CA LYS A 40 5.91 10.55 -4.55
C LYS A 40 4.38 10.66 -4.76
N LYS A 41 3.85 9.89 -5.71
CA LYS A 41 2.42 9.72 -5.97
C LYS A 41 2.00 8.27 -5.76
N PRO A 42 0.71 7.96 -5.57
CA PRO A 42 0.26 6.57 -5.55
C PRO A 42 0.75 5.88 -6.81
N CYS A 43 1.39 4.73 -6.61
CA CYS A 43 1.98 4.00 -7.71
C CYS A 43 0.88 3.59 -8.72
N GLU A 44 1.12 3.76 -10.02
CA GLU A 44 0.09 3.54 -11.06
C GLU A 44 -0.42 2.09 -11.10
N HIS A 45 0.41 1.16 -10.62
CA HIS A 45 0.12 -0.25 -10.40
C HIS A 45 -0.50 -0.54 -9.02
N CYS A 46 -1.05 0.47 -8.35
CA CYS A 46 -1.96 0.27 -7.22
C CYS A 46 -3.33 -0.16 -7.74
N LEU A 47 -3.77 -1.35 -7.32
CA LEU A 47 -5.14 -1.81 -7.49
C LEU A 47 -6.03 -1.25 -6.36
N GLY A 48 -6.35 0.04 -6.46
CA GLY A 48 -7.33 0.71 -5.60
C GLY A 48 -7.11 0.59 -4.09
N LEU A 49 -8.11 1.01 -3.32
CA LEU A 49 -8.12 0.84 -1.87
C LEU A 49 -8.46 -0.62 -1.53
N TYR A 50 -7.49 -1.31 -0.94
CA TYR A 50 -7.64 -2.65 -0.41
C TYR A 50 -8.48 -2.59 0.86
N GLY A 51 -9.63 -3.27 0.86
CA GLY A 51 -10.46 -3.40 2.06
C GLY A 51 -11.65 -2.45 2.18
N LYS A 52 -12.21 -1.95 1.07
CA LYS A 52 -13.66 -1.64 1.07
C LYS A 52 -14.44 -2.88 0.67
N ASN A 53 -14.67 -3.77 1.63
CA ASN A 53 -15.87 -4.62 1.60
C ASN A 53 -16.93 -3.80 2.35
N SER A 54 -17.81 -3.11 1.61
CA SER A 54 -19.21 -3.50 1.36
C SER A 54 -20.13 -2.96 2.45
#